data_AF-A0A1G1C4W3-F1
#
_entry.id   AF-A0A1G1C4W3-F1
#
_cell.length_a   1.000
_cell.length_b   1.000
_cell.length_c   1.000
_cell.angle_alpha   90.00
_cell.angle_beta   90.00
_cell.angle_gamma   90.00
#
_symmetry.space_group_name_H-M   'P 1'
#
loop_
_entity.id
_entity.type
_entity.pdbx_description
1 polymer ?
#
loop_
_entity_poly.entity_id
_entity_poly.type
_entity_poly.pdbx_seq_one_letter_code
_entity_poly.pdbx_strand_id
1 'polypeptide(L)'
;MNGRRCVHFDFGDHLRQAAAGSGYASALTPEELNVVRRVLQAGALLQDGEFGIAAAILKAFMTDRNRDASALIVLNGLPRHEGQSRALESVVNVVLLANLHCTADTVWRRILMNTGGDRTNREDDTLEAVTKRLGLYRESTLPLMQYYENCGVHCLGIEIGVETTTEQILARTTWPL
;
A
#
# COMPACT_ATOMS: atom_id res chain seq x y z
N MET A 1 18.65 -2.83 -9.80
CA MET A 1 18.76 -2.81 -8.32
C MET A 1 20.07 -3.46 -7.92
N ASN A 2 20.99 -2.71 -7.30
CA ASN A 2 22.39 -3.07 -7.02
C ASN A 2 22.58 -4.19 -5.95
N GLY A 3 21.94 -5.36 -6.10
CA GLY A 3 22.13 -6.49 -5.19
C GLY A 3 21.54 -6.33 -3.78
N ARG A 4 20.86 -5.21 -3.48
CA ARG A 4 20.13 -5.03 -2.21
C ARG A 4 18.93 -5.97 -2.15
N ARG A 5 18.77 -6.69 -1.04
CA ARG A 5 17.61 -7.55 -0.78
C ARG A 5 16.36 -6.67 -0.66
N CYS A 6 15.45 -6.79 -1.62
CA CYS A 6 14.18 -6.07 -1.66
C CYS A 6 13.05 -7.02 -1.24
N VAL A 7 12.14 -6.56 -0.38
CA VAL A 7 10.95 -7.31 0.01
C VAL A 7 9.70 -6.50 -0.26
N HIS A 8 8.64 -7.17 -0.71
CA HIS A 8 7.34 -6.56 -0.96
C HIS A 8 6.44 -6.75 0.26
N PHE A 9 5.87 -5.65 0.75
CA PHE A 9 4.91 -5.61 1.85
C PHE A 9 3.57 -5.15 1.30
N ASP A 10 2.62 -6.08 1.14
CA ASP A 10 1.24 -5.77 0.73
C ASP A 10 0.38 -5.60 1.97
N PHE A 11 0.09 -4.35 2.33
CA PHE A 11 -0.65 -4.05 3.54
C PHE A 11 -2.08 -4.59 3.50
N GLY A 12 -2.74 -4.52 2.33
CA GLY A 12 -4.10 -5.03 2.17
C GLY A 12 -4.16 -6.54 2.35
N ASP A 13 -3.15 -7.26 1.87
CA ASP A 13 -3.04 -8.71 2.07
C ASP A 13 -2.80 -9.09 3.53
N HIS A 14 -1.89 -8.39 4.21
CA HIS A 14 -1.65 -8.62 5.62
C HIS A 14 -2.87 -8.30 6.50
N LEU A 15 -3.67 -7.28 6.16
CA LEU A 15 -4.94 -7.02 6.84
C LEU A 15 -5.92 -8.18 6.65
N ARG A 16 -6.06 -8.73 5.43
CA ARG A 16 -6.95 -9.88 5.17
C ARG A 16 -6.52 -11.13 5.91
N GLN A 17 -5.22 -11.44 5.92
CA GLN A 17 -4.65 -12.55 6.69
C GLN A 17 -4.92 -12.36 8.19
N ALA A 18 -4.65 -11.16 8.73
CA ALA A 18 -4.88 -10.86 10.13
C ALA A 18 -6.36 -11.01 10.52
N ALA A 19 -7.29 -10.51 9.70
CA ALA A 19 -8.74 -10.67 9.91
C ALA A 19 -9.18 -12.13 9.99
N ALA A 20 -8.55 -13.00 9.18
CA ALA A 20 -8.75 -14.45 9.15
C ALA A 20 -8.00 -15.20 10.26
N GLY A 21 -7.27 -14.49 11.15
CA GLY A 21 -6.51 -15.10 12.25
C GLY A 21 -5.17 -15.69 11.84
N SER A 22 -4.63 -15.32 10.67
CA SER A 22 -3.34 -15.78 10.16
C SER A 22 -2.39 -14.61 9.91
N GLY A 23 -1.21 -14.89 9.33
CA GLY A 23 -0.18 -13.88 9.09
C GLY A 23 0.28 -13.23 10.39
N TYR A 24 0.13 -11.91 10.49
CA TYR A 24 0.56 -11.13 11.66
C TYR A 24 -0.58 -10.82 12.63
N ALA A 25 -1.64 -11.64 12.67
CA ALA A 25 -2.73 -11.50 13.64
C ALA A 25 -2.24 -11.45 15.09
N SER A 26 -1.19 -12.21 15.43
CA SER A 26 -0.60 -12.24 16.77
C SER A 26 0.12 -10.96 17.17
N ALA A 27 0.37 -10.05 16.22
CA ALA A 27 0.95 -8.74 16.50
C ALA A 27 -0.09 -7.71 16.97
N LEU A 28 -1.39 -8.08 16.98
CA LEU A 28 -2.51 -7.18 17.26
C LEU A 28 -3.31 -7.67 18.47
N THR A 29 -3.95 -6.74 19.17
CA THR A 29 -4.93 -7.08 20.22
C THR A 29 -6.26 -7.57 19.63
N PRO A 30 -7.13 -8.24 20.41
CA PRO A 30 -8.47 -8.60 19.97
C PRO A 30 -9.30 -7.39 19.48
N GLU A 31 -9.16 -6.24 20.13
CA GLU A 31 -9.83 -4.99 19.74
C GLU A 31 -9.31 -4.48 18.39
N GLU A 32 -8.00 -4.49 18.19
CA GLU A 32 -7.38 -4.11 16.92
C GLU A 32 -7.78 -5.06 15.78
N LEU A 33 -7.88 -6.36 16.03
CA LEU A 33 -8.39 -7.32 15.05
C LEU A 33 -9.85 -7.04 14.65
N ASN A 34 -10.68 -6.60 15.60
CA ASN A 34 -12.04 -6.16 15.30
C ASN A 34 -12.07 -4.88 14.46
N VAL A 35 -11.15 -3.95 14.70
CA VAL A 35 -10.95 -2.76 13.85
C VAL A 35 -10.57 -3.20 12.43
N VAL A 36 -9.60 -4.11 12.27
CA VAL A 36 -9.19 -4.62 10.95
C VAL A 36 -10.38 -5.23 10.19
N ARG A 37 -11.17 -6.08 10.83
CA ARG A 37 -12.36 -6.70 10.22
C ARG A 37 -13.38 -5.64 9.77
N ARG A 38 -13.66 -4.65 10.62
CA ARG A 38 -14.59 -3.55 10.30
C ARG A 38 -14.09 -2.72 9.12
N VAL A 39 -12.81 -2.36 9.10
CA VAL A 39 -12.21 -1.56 8.03
C VAL A 39 -12.28 -2.29 6.69
N LEU A 40 -11.97 -3.58 6.66
CA LEU A 40 -12.09 -4.41 5.45
C LEU A 40 -13.54 -4.53 4.97
N GLN A 41 -14.49 -4.83 5.87
CA GLN A 41 -15.91 -4.93 5.54
C GLN A 41 -16.50 -3.61 5.01
N ALA A 42 -16.09 -2.47 5.58
CA ALA A 42 -16.56 -1.16 5.17
C ALA A 42 -15.84 -0.62 3.92
N GLY A 43 -14.75 -1.26 3.48
CA GLY A 43 -13.85 -0.71 2.46
C GLY A 43 -13.30 0.66 2.85
N ALA A 44 -13.02 0.86 4.14
CA ALA A 44 -12.59 2.13 4.71
C ALA A 44 -11.05 2.20 4.88
N LEU A 45 -10.55 3.33 5.35
CA LEU A 45 -9.19 3.48 5.84
C LEU A 45 -9.18 3.37 7.37
N LEU A 46 -8.03 2.99 7.93
CA LEU A 46 -7.78 3.17 9.37
C LEU A 46 -7.92 4.66 9.72
N GLN A 47 -8.39 4.95 10.92
CA GLN A 47 -8.49 6.32 11.46
C GLN A 47 -7.30 6.66 12.35
N ASP A 48 -7.18 7.93 12.78
CA ASP A 48 -6.04 8.46 13.52
C ASP A 48 -5.63 7.64 14.75
N GLY A 49 -6.60 7.15 15.53
CA GLY A 49 -6.34 6.28 16.69
C GLY A 49 -5.97 4.83 16.36
N GLU A 50 -6.05 4.44 15.08
CA GLU A 50 -5.94 3.06 14.61
C GLU A 50 -4.65 2.83 13.81
N PHE A 51 -3.84 3.87 13.58
CA PHE A 51 -2.59 3.77 12.80
C PHE A 51 -1.50 2.95 13.48
N GLY A 52 -1.62 2.69 14.79
CA GLY A 52 -0.77 1.73 15.51
C GLY A 52 -0.81 0.32 14.90
N ILE A 53 -1.96 -0.07 14.33
CA ILE A 53 -2.15 -1.36 13.65
C ILE A 53 -1.20 -1.51 12.46
N ALA A 54 -1.06 -0.45 11.65
CA ALA A 54 -0.18 -0.45 10.49
C ALA A 54 1.29 -0.61 10.90
N ALA A 55 1.72 0.14 11.93
CA ALA A 55 3.07 0.05 12.47
C ALA A 55 3.35 -1.33 13.09
N ALA A 56 2.39 -1.92 13.81
CA ALA A 56 2.53 -3.24 14.43
C ALA A 56 2.70 -4.35 13.38
N ILE A 57 1.85 -4.38 12.35
CA ILE A 57 1.94 -5.36 11.26
C ILE A 57 3.28 -5.20 10.51
N LEU A 58 3.70 -3.97 10.21
CA LEU A 58 4.96 -3.73 9.50
C LEU A 58 6.18 -4.17 10.32
N LYS A 59 6.21 -3.86 11.63
CA LYS A 59 7.29 -4.31 12.53
C LYS A 59 7.37 -5.83 12.62
N ALA A 60 6.23 -6.50 12.72
CA ALA A 60 6.16 -7.96 12.74
C ALA A 60 6.70 -8.55 11.43
N PHE A 61 6.31 -8.00 10.28
CA PHE A 61 6.82 -8.40 8.97
C PHE A 61 8.35 -8.23 8.85
N MET A 62 8.88 -7.08 9.27
CA MET A 62 10.32 -6.82 9.20
C MET A 62 11.13 -7.79 10.07
N THR A 63 10.58 -8.13 11.23
CA THR A 63 11.16 -9.10 12.16
C THR A 63 11.17 -10.50 11.57
N ASP A 64 10.03 -10.97 11.05
CA ASP A 64 9.88 -12.28 10.40
C ASP A 64 10.85 -12.47 9.23
N ARG A 65 11.00 -11.43 8.41
CA ARG A 65 11.92 -11.47 7.27
C ARG A 65 13.39 -11.33 7.67
N ASN A 66 13.74 -11.13 8.94
CA ASN A 66 15.11 -10.90 9.41
C ASN A 66 15.83 -9.82 8.57
N ARG A 67 15.21 -8.63 8.49
CA ARG A 67 15.74 -7.51 7.70
C ARG A 67 16.56 -6.58 8.59
N ASP A 68 17.79 -6.32 8.15
CA ASP A 68 18.63 -5.26 8.69
C ASP A 68 18.23 -3.89 8.11
N ALA A 69 18.78 -2.81 8.68
CA ALA A 69 18.46 -1.42 8.28
C ALA A 69 18.83 -1.06 6.83
N SER A 70 19.57 -1.90 6.12
CA SER A 70 19.96 -1.67 4.72
C SER A 70 19.01 -2.31 3.69
N ALA A 71 18.05 -3.12 4.14
CA ALA A 71 17.06 -3.76 3.27
C ALA A 71 16.09 -2.73 2.69
N LEU A 72 15.76 -2.86 1.40
CA LEU A 72 14.70 -2.07 0.78
C LEU A 72 13.36 -2.79 0.95
N ILE A 73 12.33 -2.04 1.30
CA ILE A 73 10.96 -2.54 1.43
C ILE A 73 10.08 -1.75 0.48
N VAL A 74 9.35 -2.44 -0.39
CA VAL A 74 8.30 -1.84 -1.19
C VAL A 74 7.02 -1.90 -0.37
N LEU A 75 6.58 -0.75 0.14
CA LEU A 75 5.33 -0.62 0.88
C LEU A 75 4.19 -0.41 -0.12
N ASN A 76 3.39 -1.45 -0.32
CA ASN A 76 2.21 -1.40 -1.18
C ASN A 76 0.95 -1.23 -0.32
N GLY A 77 0.24 -0.14 -0.57
CA GLY A 77 -1.00 0.20 0.14
C GLY A 77 -0.79 0.80 1.53
N LEU A 78 0.41 1.29 1.83
CA LEU A 78 0.78 1.99 3.05
C LEU A 78 1.91 3.00 2.78
N PRO A 79 1.87 4.24 3.31
CA PRO A 79 0.73 4.88 3.97
C PRO A 79 -0.36 5.32 2.97
N ARG A 80 -1.57 5.51 3.46
CA ARG A 80 -2.75 6.01 2.73
C ARG A 80 -3.33 7.31 3.29
N HIS A 81 -2.76 7.79 4.39
CA HIS A 81 -3.12 9.03 5.08
C HIS A 81 -1.90 9.57 5.83
N GLU A 82 -1.79 10.88 6.02
CA GLU A 82 -0.61 11.50 6.66
C GLU A 82 -0.35 10.99 8.09
N GLY A 83 -1.41 10.72 8.85
CA GLY A 83 -1.22 10.17 10.19
C GLY A 83 -0.62 8.75 10.18
N GLN A 84 -0.83 7.97 9.11
CA GLN A 84 -0.10 6.72 8.91
C GLN A 84 1.37 7.01 8.63
N SER A 85 1.68 8.00 7.80
CA SER A 85 3.06 8.43 7.56
C SER A 85 3.77 8.76 8.87
N ARG A 86 3.14 9.57 9.74
CA ARG A 86 3.67 9.92 11.07
C ARG A 86 3.87 8.69 11.97
N ALA A 87 2.91 7.75 11.98
CA ALA A 87 3.04 6.52 12.76
C ALA A 87 4.21 5.62 12.30
N LEU A 88 4.58 5.72 11.03
CA LEU A 88 5.62 4.89 10.40
C LEU A 88 7.03 5.51 10.45
N GLU A 89 7.16 6.80 10.78
CA GLU A 89 8.46 7.51 10.86
C GLU A 89 9.46 6.82 11.80
N SER A 90 8.97 6.20 12.88
CA SER A 90 9.80 5.45 13.83
C SER A 90 10.17 4.03 13.37
N VAL A 91 9.60 3.56 12.25
CA VAL A 91 9.69 2.17 11.77
C VAL A 91 10.50 2.09 10.49
N VAL A 92 10.26 3.01 9.55
CA VAL A 92 10.86 3.01 8.21
C VAL A 92 11.23 4.43 7.79
N ASN A 93 12.33 4.54 7.04
CA ASN A 93 12.69 5.77 6.35
C ASN A 93 12.21 5.69 4.89
N VAL A 94 11.25 6.54 4.51
CA VAL A 94 10.75 6.59 3.13
C VAL A 94 11.73 7.38 2.28
N VAL A 95 12.38 6.71 1.33
CA VAL A 95 13.39 7.32 0.44
C VAL A 95 12.87 7.60 -0.97
N LEU A 96 11.77 6.96 -1.36
CA LEU A 96 11.14 7.06 -2.67
C LEU A 96 9.64 6.85 -2.53
N LEU A 97 8.84 7.73 -3.14
CA LEU A 97 7.42 7.52 -3.36
C LEU A 97 7.18 7.37 -4.87
N ALA A 98 6.59 6.25 -5.28
CA ALA A 98 6.18 6.02 -6.66
C ALA A 98 4.66 6.04 -6.74
N ASN A 99 4.11 7.07 -7.38
CA ASN A 99 2.69 7.20 -7.62
C ASN A 99 2.33 6.71 -9.03
N LEU A 100 1.45 5.70 -9.11
CA LEU A 100 0.94 5.18 -10.37
C LEU A 100 -0.30 5.98 -10.79
N HIS A 101 -0.10 7.00 -11.63
CA HIS A 101 -1.16 7.87 -12.09
C HIS A 101 -2.00 7.18 -13.17
N CYS A 102 -3.31 7.15 -13.00
CA CYS A 102 -4.22 6.64 -14.02
C CYS A 102 -5.64 7.17 -13.81
N THR A 103 -6.45 7.10 -14.86
CA THR A 103 -7.87 7.47 -14.81
C THR A 103 -8.69 6.35 -14.15
N ALA A 104 -9.89 6.72 -13.66
CA ALA A 104 -10.82 5.74 -13.11
C ALA A 104 -11.23 4.66 -14.13
N ASP A 105 -11.39 5.04 -15.40
CA ASP A 105 -11.67 4.11 -16.51
C ASP A 105 -10.50 3.13 -16.70
N THR A 106 -9.25 3.60 -16.67
CA THR A 106 -8.08 2.72 -16.75
C THR A 106 -8.06 1.71 -15.62
N VAL A 107 -8.31 2.14 -14.37
CA VAL A 107 -8.37 1.24 -13.21
C VAL A 107 -9.45 0.20 -13.41
N TRP A 108 -10.65 0.63 -13.79
CA TRP A 108 -11.79 -0.25 -14.03
C TRP A 108 -11.50 -1.30 -15.10
N ARG A 109 -10.97 -0.90 -16.26
CA ARG A 109 -10.61 -1.80 -17.35
C ARG A 109 -9.54 -2.81 -16.94
N ARG A 110 -8.50 -2.37 -16.21
CA ARG A 110 -7.43 -3.26 -15.75
C ARG A 110 -7.90 -4.27 -14.71
N ILE A 111 -8.87 -3.91 -13.87
CA ILE A 111 -9.54 -4.85 -12.95
C ILE A 111 -10.34 -5.89 -13.72
N LEU A 112 -11.18 -5.46 -14.67
CA LEU A 112 -12.00 -6.37 -15.49
C LEU A 112 -11.17 -7.36 -16.30
N MET A 113 -10.05 -6.90 -16.86
CA MET A 113 -9.15 -7.76 -17.63
C MET A 113 -8.24 -8.62 -16.74
N ASN A 114 -8.33 -8.50 -15.40
CA ASN A 114 -7.43 -9.14 -14.44
C ASN A 114 -5.96 -9.00 -14.85
N THR A 115 -5.55 -7.79 -15.28
CA THR A 115 -4.20 -7.56 -15.84
C THR A 115 -3.07 -7.93 -14.87
N GLY A 116 -3.34 -7.92 -13.56
CA GLY A 116 -2.40 -8.34 -12.51
C GLY A 116 -2.44 -9.83 -12.15
N GLY A 117 -3.39 -10.61 -12.66
CA GLY A 117 -3.55 -12.04 -12.36
C GLY A 117 -3.97 -12.37 -10.92
N ASP A 118 -4.18 -11.37 -10.07
CA ASP A 118 -4.36 -11.51 -8.61
C ASP A 118 -5.80 -11.21 -8.13
N ARG A 119 -6.76 -11.16 -9.07
CA ARG A 119 -8.17 -10.82 -8.79
C ARG A 119 -9.09 -12.03 -8.56
N THR A 120 -8.59 -13.24 -8.74
CA THR A 120 -9.42 -14.47 -8.73
C THR A 120 -10.16 -14.73 -7.40
N ASN A 121 -9.70 -14.15 -6.29
CA ASN A 121 -10.32 -14.27 -4.96
C ASN A 121 -10.68 -12.91 -4.33
N ARG A 122 -10.94 -11.87 -5.14
CA ARG A 122 -11.34 -10.55 -4.66
C ARG A 122 -12.84 -10.32 -4.89
N GLU A 123 -13.66 -10.85 -3.98
CA GLU A 123 -15.12 -10.70 -4.00
C GLU A 123 -15.58 -9.23 -3.80
N ASP A 124 -14.66 -8.34 -3.42
CA ASP A 124 -14.86 -6.93 -3.09
C ASP A 124 -14.59 -5.96 -4.26
N ASP A 125 -14.18 -6.44 -5.43
CA ASP A 125 -13.88 -5.61 -6.60
C ASP A 125 -15.15 -5.32 -7.46
N THR A 126 -16.15 -4.65 -6.87
CA THR A 126 -17.31 -4.11 -7.61
C THR A 126 -17.02 -2.72 -8.18
N LEU A 127 -17.76 -2.29 -9.23
CA LEU A 127 -17.61 -0.93 -9.79
C LEU A 127 -17.83 0.15 -8.72
N GLU A 128 -18.78 -0.07 -7.82
CA GLU A 128 -19.08 0.81 -6.69
C GLU A 128 -17.91 0.86 -5.70
N ALA A 129 -17.36 -0.29 -5.33
CA ALA A 129 -16.21 -0.37 -4.43
C ALA A 129 -14.97 0.29 -5.04
N VAL A 130 -14.71 0.09 -6.34
CA VAL A 130 -13.62 0.76 -7.08
C VAL A 130 -13.81 2.27 -7.06
N THR A 131 -15.02 2.75 -7.35
CA THR A 131 -15.34 4.19 -7.34
C THR A 131 -15.13 4.80 -5.95
N LYS A 132 -15.62 4.13 -4.90
CA LYS A 132 -15.43 4.55 -3.50
C LYS A 132 -13.94 4.61 -3.13
N ARG A 133 -13.17 3.58 -3.49
CA ARG A 133 -11.71 3.53 -3.24
C ARG A 133 -10.96 4.63 -3.97
N LEU A 134 -11.35 4.95 -5.20
CA LEU A 134 -10.76 6.07 -5.95
C LEU A 134 -11.07 7.42 -5.34
N GLY A 135 -12.28 7.60 -4.78
CA GLY A 135 -12.64 8.77 -3.98
C GLY A 135 -11.71 8.93 -2.78
N LEU A 136 -11.63 7.89 -1.94
CA LEU A 136 -10.76 7.87 -0.76
C LEU A 136 -9.28 8.09 -1.11
N TYR A 137 -8.81 7.51 -2.22
CA TYR A 137 -7.46 7.74 -2.71
C TYR A 137 -7.21 9.22 -3.02
N ARG A 138 -8.12 9.89 -3.73
CA ARG A 138 -7.97 11.32 -4.08
C ARG A 138 -8.01 12.21 -2.84
N GLU A 139 -8.86 11.88 -1.88
CA GLU A 139 -9.06 12.69 -0.68
C GLU A 139 -7.94 12.53 0.35
N SER A 140 -7.47 11.29 0.57
CA SER A 140 -6.57 10.98 1.70
C SER A 140 -5.17 10.54 1.28
N THR A 141 -5.03 9.88 0.13
CA THR A 141 -3.75 9.28 -0.29
C THR A 141 -2.99 10.16 -1.27
N LEU A 142 -3.66 10.82 -2.21
CA LEU A 142 -3.02 11.71 -3.18
C LEU A 142 -2.30 12.91 -2.52
N PRO A 143 -2.82 13.55 -1.46
CA PRO A 143 -2.10 14.61 -0.73
C PRO A 143 -0.75 14.17 -0.15
N LEU A 144 -0.53 12.86 0.04
CA LEU A 144 0.74 12.35 0.52
C LEU A 144 1.90 12.64 -0.43
N MET A 145 1.64 12.82 -1.73
CA MET A 145 2.70 13.26 -2.65
C MET A 145 3.31 14.58 -2.18
N GLN A 146 2.46 15.59 -1.94
CA GLN A 146 2.92 16.90 -1.48
C GLN A 146 3.57 16.81 -0.09
N TYR A 147 3.00 16.00 0.82
CA TYR A 147 3.59 15.75 2.14
C TYR A 147 5.03 15.24 2.01
N TYR A 148 5.26 14.19 1.22
CA TYR A 148 6.57 13.58 1.08
C TYR A 148 7.55 14.45 0.29
N GLU A 149 7.10 15.18 -0.72
CA GLU A 149 7.90 16.22 -1.40
C GLU A 149 8.38 17.28 -0.42
N ASN A 150 7.51 17.76 0.48
CA ASN A 150 7.87 18.73 1.52
C ASN A 150 8.87 18.16 2.54
N CYS A 151 8.84 16.84 2.77
CA CYS A 151 9.83 16.13 3.58
C CYS A 151 11.14 15.85 2.83
N GLY A 152 11.29 16.28 1.57
CA GLY A 152 12.48 16.06 0.76
C GLY A 152 12.60 14.65 0.18
N VAL A 153 11.52 13.86 0.20
CA VAL A 153 11.48 12.53 -0.40
C VAL A 153 11.30 12.65 -1.91
N HIS A 154 12.05 11.85 -2.67
CA HIS A 154 11.90 11.82 -4.11
C HIS A 154 10.56 11.20 -4.49
N CYS A 155 9.74 11.94 -5.24
CA CYS A 155 8.41 11.49 -5.68
C CYS A 155 8.39 11.31 -7.21
N LEU A 156 7.99 10.13 -7.67
CA LEU A 156 7.85 9.77 -9.08
C LEU A 156 6.38 9.60 -9.45
N GLY A 157 5.91 10.41 -10.40
CA GLY A 157 4.65 10.15 -11.09
C GLY A 157 4.88 9.22 -12.29
N ILE A 158 4.14 8.11 -12.36
CA ILE A 158 4.24 7.13 -13.43
C ILE A 158 2.86 6.98 -14.08
N GLU A 159 2.73 7.44 -15.33
CA GLU A 159 1.48 7.35 -16.08
C GLU A 159 1.16 5.92 -16.51
N ILE A 160 0.04 5.37 -16.05
CA ILE A 160 -0.42 4.02 -16.35
C ILE A 160 -1.65 4.10 -17.26
N GLY A 161 -1.52 3.50 -18.44
CA GLY A 161 -2.62 3.23 -19.36
C GLY A 161 -3.15 1.81 -19.20
N VAL A 162 -4.23 1.52 -19.93
CA VAL A 162 -4.91 0.21 -19.91
C VAL A 162 -3.96 -0.94 -20.24
N GLU A 163 -3.16 -0.79 -21.29
CA GLU A 163 -2.21 -1.80 -21.78
C GLU A 163 -0.78 -1.63 -21.24
N THR A 164 -0.56 -0.72 -20.30
CA THR A 164 0.80 -0.47 -19.77
C THR A 164 1.34 -1.72 -19.07
N THR A 165 2.50 -2.19 -19.52
CA THR A 165 3.20 -3.35 -18.96
C THR A 165 4.33 -2.94 -18.00
N THR A 166 4.80 -3.90 -17.20
CA THR A 166 5.91 -3.70 -16.29
C THR A 166 7.21 -3.35 -17.03
N GLU A 167 7.45 -3.96 -18.20
CA GLU A 167 8.62 -3.72 -19.03
C GLU A 167 8.64 -2.28 -19.56
N GLN A 168 7.48 -1.77 -19.98
CA GLN A 168 7.34 -0.38 -20.43
C GLN A 168 7.61 0.60 -19.30
N ILE A 169 7.12 0.31 -18.08
CA ILE A 169 7.42 1.13 -16.90
C ILE A 169 8.93 1.11 -16.62
N LEU A 170 9.55 -0.07 -16.60
CA LEU A 170 10.98 -0.21 -16.33
C LEU A 170 11.84 0.53 -17.37
N ALA A 171 11.45 0.48 -18.65
CA ALA A 171 12.21 1.11 -19.72
C ALA A 171 12.15 2.65 -19.71
N ARG A 172 11.06 3.24 -19.21
CA ARG A 172 10.83 4.70 -19.26
C ARG A 172 11.00 5.43 -17.92
N THR A 173 11.13 4.70 -16.83
CA THR A 173 11.29 5.28 -15.48
C THR A 173 12.73 5.17 -15.02
N THR A 174 13.35 6.32 -14.77
CA THR A 174 14.65 6.38 -14.11
C THR A 174 14.46 6.25 -12.60
N TRP A 175 14.92 5.14 -12.04
CA TRP A 175 14.80 4.85 -10.61
C TRP A 175 16.02 5.40 -9.85
N PRO A 176 15.84 6.30 -8.88
CA PRO A 176 16.96 6.97 -8.18
C PRO A 176 17.59 6.11 -7.05
N LEU A 177 17.62 4.78 -7.18
CA LEU A 177 17.98 3.83 -6.10
C LEU A 177 19.26 3.01 -6.36
#